data_AF-A0A5S3URS8-F1
#
_entry.id   AF-A0A5S3URS8-F1
#
_cell.length_a   1.000
_cell.length_b   1.000
_cell.length_c   1.000
_cell.angle_alpha   90.00
_cell.angle_beta   90.00
_cell.angle_gamma   90.00
#
_symmetry.space_group_name_H-M   'P 1'
#
loop_
_entity.id
_entity.type
_entity.pdbx_description
1 polymer ?
#
loop_
_entity_poly.entity_id
_entity_poly.type
_entity_poly.pdbx_seq_one_letter_code
_entity_poly.pdbx_strand_id
1 'polypeptide(L)'
;MKKLILGCAMLIAGQAQAAWLTAGGSIDTIVVYANTNTILVTLQAGTSNLNNKCTTKSPTLAISSGLTEERRNRMYSMLLAKKASGQAVSLTYDSTAACEPWDSNSSAYSRILRMY
;
A
#
# COMPACT_ATOMS: atom_id res chain seq x y z
N MET A 1 18.71 -26.01 43.62
CA MET A 1 18.55 -26.04 42.15
C MET A 1 17.25 -25.29 41.77
N LYS A 2 17.28 -23.95 41.61
CA LYS A 2 16.04 -23.17 41.35
C LYS A 2 16.24 -21.80 40.66
N LYS A 3 17.39 -21.55 40.03
CA LYS A 3 17.74 -20.21 39.50
C LYS A 3 18.18 -20.21 38.03
N LEU A 4 17.51 -20.98 37.17
CA LEU A 4 17.92 -21.13 35.76
C LEU A 4 16.77 -21.00 34.74
N ILE A 5 15.66 -20.34 35.10
CA ILE A 5 14.48 -20.18 34.21
C ILE A 5 14.25 -18.72 33.78
N LEU A 6 15.12 -17.78 34.15
CA LEU A 6 14.90 -16.34 33.85
C LEU A 6 15.76 -15.77 32.69
N GLY A 7 16.57 -16.59 32.02
CA GLY A 7 17.58 -16.11 31.05
C GLY A 7 17.20 -16.19 29.57
N CYS A 8 16.22 -17.02 29.18
CA CYS A 8 15.93 -17.28 27.76
C CYS A 8 14.79 -16.42 27.16
N ALA A 9 14.12 -15.58 27.94
CA ALA A 9 12.94 -14.84 27.45
C ALA A 9 13.27 -13.51 26.73
N MET A 10 14.53 -13.06 26.71
CA MET A 10 14.92 -11.74 26.15
C MET A 10 15.45 -11.79 24.71
N LEU A 11 15.58 -12.96 24.07
CA LEU A 11 16.22 -13.08 22.75
C LEU A 11 15.26 -13.07 21.55
N ILE A 12 13.98 -12.79 21.76
CA ILE A 12 12.98 -12.71 20.69
C ILE A 12 12.40 -11.30 20.58
N ALA A 13 13.24 -10.28 20.68
CA ALA A 13 12.90 -8.97 20.14
C ALA A 13 13.08 -9.03 18.61
N GLY A 14 12.12 -9.66 17.93
CA GLY A 14 12.09 -9.65 16.47
C GLY A 14 12.05 -8.21 15.97
N GLN A 15 12.99 -7.84 15.10
CA GLN A 15 12.95 -6.55 14.42
C GLN A 15 11.73 -6.55 13.49
N ALA A 16 10.61 -5.98 13.93
CA ALA A 16 9.48 -5.72 13.07
C ALA A 16 9.88 -4.62 12.06
N GLN A 17 10.41 -5.02 10.92
CA GLN A 17 10.74 -4.10 9.83
C GLN A 17 9.47 -3.78 9.03
N ALA A 18 8.61 -2.94 9.62
CA ALA A 18 7.52 -2.30 8.90
C ALA A 18 8.11 -1.17 8.04
N ALA A 19 8.54 -1.49 6.82
CA ALA A 19 9.05 -0.50 5.88
C ALA A 19 7.87 0.09 5.10
N TRP A 20 7.34 1.21 5.60
CA TRP A 20 6.44 2.05 4.83
C TRP A 20 7.27 3.01 3.98
N LEU A 21 6.96 3.04 2.69
CA LEU A 21 7.59 3.96 1.76
C LEU A 21 6.56 4.95 1.26
N THR A 22 7.01 6.15 0.93
CA THR A 22 6.15 7.19 0.37
C THR A 22 6.58 7.49 -1.06
N ALA A 23 5.61 7.53 -1.96
CA ALA A 23 5.79 7.93 -3.34
C ALA A 23 4.90 9.14 -3.65
N GLY A 24 5.48 10.15 -4.29
CA GLY A 24 4.79 11.38 -4.65
C GLY A 24 4.69 11.55 -6.16
N GLY A 25 3.53 11.96 -6.67
CA GLY A 25 3.36 12.17 -8.10
C GLY A 25 1.97 12.61 -8.50
N SER A 26 1.82 13.01 -9.76
CA SER A 26 0.51 13.25 -10.36
C SER A 26 -0.18 11.93 -10.65
N ILE A 27 -1.50 11.89 -10.50
CA ILE A 27 -2.31 10.70 -10.77
C ILE A 27 -2.57 10.61 -12.27
N ASP A 28 -2.15 9.51 -12.89
CA ASP A 28 -2.43 9.20 -14.28
C ASP A 28 -3.80 8.55 -14.42
N THR A 29 -4.01 7.39 -13.77
CA THR A 29 -5.26 6.63 -13.83
C THR A 29 -5.74 6.19 -12.46
N ILE A 30 -7.07 6.17 -12.29
CA ILE A 30 -7.76 5.56 -11.16
C ILE A 30 -8.78 4.60 -11.76
N VAL A 31 -8.70 3.31 -11.42
CA VAL A 31 -9.60 2.27 -11.95
C VAL A 31 -10.28 1.58 -10.79
N VAL A 32 -11.61 1.59 -10.79
CA VAL A 32 -12.45 0.91 -9.80
C VAL A 32 -12.92 -0.42 -10.38
N TYR A 33 -12.65 -1.50 -9.67
CA TYR A 33 -13.08 -2.83 -10.09
C TYR A 33 -14.21 -3.36 -9.22
N ALA A 34 -15.40 -3.46 -9.83
CA ALA A 34 -16.62 -3.82 -9.13
C ALA A 34 -16.61 -5.24 -8.54
N ASN A 35 -15.91 -6.17 -9.19
CA ASN A 35 -15.86 -7.57 -8.76
C ASN A 35 -14.96 -7.80 -7.53
N THR A 36 -13.88 -7.03 -7.38
CA THR A 36 -12.93 -7.19 -6.27
C THR A 36 -13.07 -6.12 -5.21
N ASN A 37 -13.78 -5.02 -5.48
CA ASN A 37 -13.79 -3.80 -4.66
C ASN A 37 -12.39 -3.20 -4.44
N THR A 38 -11.43 -3.56 -5.30
CA THR A 38 -10.09 -2.99 -5.32
C THR A 38 -10.07 -1.76 -6.23
N ILE A 39 -9.36 -0.72 -5.81
CA ILE A 39 -9.16 0.48 -6.64
C ILE A 39 -7.68 0.58 -6.95
N LEU A 40 -7.34 0.55 -8.24
CA LEU A 40 -5.96 0.72 -8.70
C LEU A 40 -5.69 2.19 -9.00
N VAL A 41 -4.51 2.63 -8.59
CA VAL A 41 -4.06 4.02 -8.69
C VAL A 41 -2.68 4.02 -9.33
N THR A 42 -2.56 4.63 -10.49
CA THR A 42 -1.30 4.71 -11.25
C THR A 42 -0.81 6.14 -11.22
N LEU A 43 0.44 6.34 -10.79
CA LEU A 43 1.10 7.64 -10.86
C LEU A 43 1.74 7.83 -12.24
N GLN A 44 1.90 9.08 -12.68
CA GLN A 44 2.57 9.36 -13.95
C GLN A 44 4.02 8.82 -13.97
N ALA A 45 4.44 8.29 -15.12
CA ALA A 45 5.79 7.76 -15.28
C ALA A 45 6.85 8.85 -15.00
N GLY A 46 7.90 8.50 -14.26
CA GLY A 46 8.98 9.42 -13.91
C GLY A 46 8.76 10.23 -12.62
N THR A 47 7.58 10.21 -12.01
CA THR A 47 7.35 10.92 -10.73
C THR A 47 7.73 10.07 -9.52
N SER A 48 7.70 8.74 -9.62
CA SER A 48 8.09 7.85 -8.52
C SER A 48 8.45 6.44 -8.98
N ASN A 49 9.60 5.93 -8.56
CA ASN A 49 9.89 4.50 -8.61
C ASN A 49 9.34 3.87 -7.32
N LEU A 50 8.31 3.04 -7.41
CA LEU A 50 7.84 2.25 -6.26
C LEU A 50 8.84 1.12 -6.03
N ASN A 51 9.48 1.14 -4.86
CA ASN A 51 10.30 0.05 -4.40
C ASN A 51 9.39 -0.91 -3.61
N ASN A 52 8.75 -1.84 -4.32
CA ASN A 52 7.87 -2.82 -3.71
C ASN A 52 8.33 -4.27 -3.93
N LYS A 53 7.93 -5.15 -3.02
CA LYS A 53 8.14 -6.60 -3.11
C LYS A 53 6.98 -7.34 -3.80
N CYS A 54 5.94 -6.63 -4.23
CA CYS A 54 4.83 -7.21 -4.97
C CYS A 54 5.21 -7.46 -6.43
N THR A 55 4.48 -8.35 -7.08
CA THR A 55 4.83 -8.83 -8.43
C THR A 55 4.57 -7.80 -9.53
N THR A 56 3.60 -6.91 -9.36
CA THR A 56 3.28 -5.89 -10.36
C THR A 56 4.22 -4.69 -10.25
N LYS A 57 4.75 -4.28 -11.41
CA LYS A 57 5.72 -3.19 -11.52
C LYS A 57 5.10 -1.82 -11.27
N SER A 58 5.95 -0.90 -10.81
CA SER A 58 5.70 0.55 -10.73
C SER A 58 5.06 1.10 -12.00
N PRO A 59 4.19 2.14 -11.90
CA PRO A 59 3.90 2.97 -10.73
C PRO A 59 2.46 2.78 -10.20
N THR A 60 1.95 1.54 -10.13
CA THR A 60 0.57 1.25 -9.68
C THR A 60 0.51 0.75 -8.24
N LEU A 61 -0.38 1.35 -7.45
CA LEU A 61 -0.72 0.97 -6.07
C LEU A 61 -2.21 0.63 -5.98
N ALA A 62 -2.62 -0.04 -4.90
CA ALA A 62 -4.01 -0.43 -4.67
C ALA A 62 -4.58 0.16 -3.38
N ILE A 63 -5.80 0.69 -3.44
CA ILE A 63 -6.65 0.78 -2.25
C ILE A 63 -7.26 -0.60 -2.02
N SER A 64 -6.96 -1.20 -0.87
CA SER A 64 -7.34 -2.57 -0.56
C SER A 64 -8.85 -2.75 -0.46
N SER A 65 -9.32 -3.85 -1.04
CA SER A 65 -10.68 -4.39 -0.85
C SER A 65 -11.01 -4.71 0.61
N GLY A 66 -9.99 -5.01 1.43
CA GLY A 66 -10.14 -5.30 2.86
C GLY A 66 -10.41 -4.08 3.75
N LEU A 67 -10.38 -2.87 3.20
CA LEU A 67 -10.81 -1.67 3.91
C LEU A 67 -12.34 -1.61 4.00
N THR A 68 -12.85 -0.98 5.06
CA THR A 68 -14.28 -0.65 5.13
C THR A 68 -14.67 0.22 3.93
N GLU A 69 -15.90 0.04 3.44
CA GLU A 69 -16.39 0.79 2.28
C GLU A 69 -16.25 2.30 2.46
N GLU A 70 -16.59 2.82 3.64
CA GLU A 70 -16.44 4.23 3.98
C GLU A 70 -14.99 4.72 3.81
N ARG A 71 -14.01 3.96 4.30
CA ARG A 71 -12.58 4.33 4.17
C ARG A 71 -12.14 4.29 2.72
N ARG A 72 -12.54 3.25 1.97
CA ARG A 72 -12.22 3.11 0.54
C ARG A 72 -12.82 4.27 -0.27
N ASN A 73 -14.08 4.62 -0.03
CA ASN A 73 -14.77 5.71 -0.71
C ASN A 73 -14.14 7.07 -0.38
N ARG A 74 -13.75 7.32 0.88
CA ARG A 74 -13.00 8.53 1.25
C ARG A 74 -11.66 8.62 0.52
N MET A 75 -10.90 7.53 0.48
CA MET A 75 -9.63 7.51 -0.23
C MET A 75 -9.82 7.75 -1.73
N TYR A 76 -10.79 7.08 -2.34
CA TYR A 76 -11.15 7.28 -3.74
C TYR A 76 -11.51 8.73 -4.06
N SER A 77 -12.37 9.36 -3.26
CA SER A 77 -12.77 10.76 -3.43
C SER A 77 -11.60 11.73 -3.31
N MET A 78 -10.66 11.50 -2.38
CA MET A 78 -9.46 12.33 -2.26
C MET A 78 -8.57 12.21 -3.50
N LEU A 79 -8.39 10.99 -4.03
CA LEU A 79 -7.60 10.77 -5.25
C LEU A 79 -8.27 11.39 -6.48
N LEU A 80 -9.59 11.27 -6.60
CA LEU A 80 -10.36 11.95 -7.66
C LEU A 80 -10.17 13.46 -7.58
N ALA A 81 -10.24 14.05 -6.39
CA ALA A 81 -10.04 15.48 -6.20
C ALA A 81 -8.63 15.92 -6.60
N LYS A 82 -7.59 15.18 -6.20
CA LYS A 82 -6.19 15.45 -6.59
C LYS A 82 -5.99 15.33 -8.11
N LYS A 83 -6.59 14.31 -8.73
CA LYS A 83 -6.55 14.12 -10.18
C LYS A 83 -7.24 15.29 -10.91
N ALA A 84 -8.45 15.66 -10.47
CA ALA A 84 -9.22 16.73 -11.07
C ALA A 84 -8.54 18.10 -10.93
N SER A 85 -7.82 18.35 -9.83
CA SER A 85 -7.07 19.58 -9.61
C SER A 85 -5.69 19.59 -10.27
N GLY A 86 -5.24 18.47 -10.84
CA GLY A 86 -3.88 18.32 -11.38
C GLY A 86 -2.79 18.39 -10.31
N GLN A 87 -3.14 18.28 -9.02
CA GLN A 87 -2.19 18.35 -7.92
C GLN A 87 -1.51 17.00 -7.71
N ALA A 88 -0.22 17.05 -7.36
CA ALA A 88 0.49 15.87 -6.91
C ALA A 88 -0.12 15.32 -5.61
N VAL A 89 -0.09 14.00 -5.48
CA VAL A 89 -0.45 13.27 -4.26
C VAL A 89 0.78 12.63 -3.66
N SER A 90 0.81 12.50 -2.33
CA SER A 90 1.81 11.72 -1.62
C SER A 90 1.17 10.47 -1.02
N LEU A 91 1.58 9.29 -1.48
CA LEU A 91 1.00 8.00 -1.12
C LEU A 91 2.01 7.17 -0.33
N THR A 92 1.67 6.85 0.91
CA THR A 92 2.44 5.88 1.70
C THR A 92 1.90 4.48 1.44
N TYR A 93 2.79 3.53 1.16
CA TYR A 93 2.47 2.15 0.86
C TYR A 93 3.35 1.15 1.62
N ASP A 94 2.86 -0.07 1.76
CA ASP A 94 3.61 -1.19 2.33
C ASP A 94 4.62 -1.75 1.32
N SER A 95 5.90 -1.81 1.69
CA SER A 95 6.97 -2.31 0.82
C SER A 95 7.39 -3.76 1.09
N THR A 96 6.90 -4.42 2.14
CA THR A 96 7.47 -5.70 2.60
C THR A 96 6.51 -6.88 2.70
N ALA A 97 5.21 -6.71 2.88
CA ALA A 97 4.34 -7.90 3.09
C ALA A 97 2.86 -7.78 2.69
N ALA A 98 2.26 -6.59 2.69
CA ALA A 98 0.81 -6.45 2.49
C ALA A 98 0.46 -6.13 1.03
N CYS A 99 0.63 -7.11 0.13
CA CYS A 99 0.18 -6.98 -1.25
C CYS A 99 -1.34 -7.19 -1.35
N GLU A 100 -1.99 -6.41 -2.19
CA GLU A 100 -3.36 -6.64 -2.63
C GLU A 100 -3.37 -7.73 -3.70
N PRO A 101 -4.21 -8.78 -3.52
CA PRO A 101 -4.38 -9.81 -4.52
C PRO A 101 -5.05 -9.25 -5.77
N TRP A 102 -4.74 -9.82 -6.92
CA TRP A 102 -5.34 -9.49 -8.20
C TRP A 102 -5.55 -10.75 -9.02
N ASP A 103 -6.82 -11.07 -9.30
CA ASP A 103 -7.19 -12.31 -9.98
C ASP A 103 -6.53 -13.53 -9.30
N SER A 104 -5.81 -14.38 -10.04
CA SER A 104 -5.09 -15.53 -9.50
C SER A 104 -3.78 -15.17 -8.76
N ASN A 105 -3.35 -13.91 -8.78
CA ASN A 105 -2.10 -13.47 -8.18
C ASN A 105 -2.33 -12.89 -6.79
N SER A 106 -1.99 -13.65 -5.75
CA SER A 106 -2.18 -13.24 -4.36
C SER A 106 -1.25 -12.11 -3.89
N SER A 107 -0.26 -11.71 -4.70
CA SER A 107 0.76 -10.71 -4.34
C SER A 107 1.01 -9.70 -5.47
N ALA A 108 -0.07 -9.13 -6.00
CA ALA A 108 -0.01 -8.28 -7.18
C ALA A 108 0.44 -6.84 -6.89
N TYR A 109 -0.30 -6.10 -6.07
CA TYR A 109 -0.09 -4.65 -5.92
C TYR A 109 0.25 -4.25 -4.49
N SER A 110 1.12 -3.26 -4.29
CA SER A 110 1.30 -2.68 -2.95
C SER A 110 0.06 -1.91 -2.51
N ARG A 111 -0.33 -2.08 -1.24
CA ARG A 111 -1.48 -1.38 -0.65
C ARG A 111 -1.11 0.03 -0.22
N ILE A 112 -1.97 0.99 -0.54
CA ILE A 112 -1.92 2.35 0.01
C ILE A 112 -2.39 2.30 1.46
N LEU A 113 -1.55 2.83 2.34
CA LEU A 113 -1.80 2.92 3.77
C LEU A 113 -2.24 4.32 4.19
N ARG A 114 -1.69 5.37 3.55
CA ARG A 114 -1.93 6.78 3.88
C ARG A 114 -1.79 7.67 2.66
N MET A 115 -2.43 8.83 2.72
CA MET A 115 -2.38 9.85 1.68
C MET A 115 -2.31 11.24 2.30
N TYR A 116 -1.62 12.17 1.64
CA TYR A 116 -1.49 13.59 2.03
C TYR A 116 -1.86 14.51 0.85
#